data_AF-A0A7Y3DY47-F1
#
_entry.id   AF-A0A7Y3DY47-F1
#
_cell.length_a   1.000
_cell.length_b   1.000
_cell.length_c   1.000
_cell.angle_alpha   90.00
_cell.angle_beta   90.00
_cell.angle_gamma   90.00
#
_symmetry.space_group_name_H-M   'P 1'
#
loop_
_entity.id
_entity.type
_entity.pdbx_description
1 polymer ?
#
loop_
_entity_poly.entity_id
_entity_poly.type
_entity_poly.pdbx_seq_one_letter_code
_entity_poly.pdbx_strand_id
1 'polypeptide(L)'
;MNVPYPHLLEPPDLGFTTLKNRVLMGSMHTGLEDRARDYPKLAAYFAERAAGGVGLMVTGGMAPTVRGWLAPFASSMMFPWQVRHHRLVTDAVHESGGKICMQILHAGRYGYHPLTVAPSAVRSPINPFKPRALTARGIRRQIRGFVRAARLAKKAGYDGVEVMGSEGYFINEFTTPRVNKRQDEWGGDAAGRYRIAVEIVRRIREAVGEDFIIIYRLSMLDLVPDGNTWDEIVAQARAVEAAGATIINTGIGWHEARIPTIATMVPRAGFSWV
;
A
#
# COMPACT_ATOMS: atom_id res chain seq x y z
N MET A 1 33.30 21.64 -3.77
CA MET A 1 32.87 20.80 -4.91
C MET A 1 31.35 20.77 -4.90
N ASN A 2 30.70 21.06 -6.03
CA ASN A 2 29.23 21.04 -6.11
C ASN A 2 28.77 19.58 -6.12
N VAL A 3 27.95 19.16 -5.15
CA VAL A 3 27.44 17.78 -5.09
C VAL A 3 26.44 17.61 -6.24
N PRO A 4 26.62 16.64 -7.16
CA PRO A 4 25.63 16.38 -8.21
C PRO A 4 24.28 16.03 -7.60
N TYR A 5 23.19 16.55 -8.17
CA TYR A 5 21.82 16.30 -7.72
C TYR A 5 21.55 16.67 -6.25
N PRO A 6 21.85 17.91 -5.82
CA PRO A 6 21.83 18.28 -4.39
C PRO A 6 20.46 18.12 -3.74
N HIS A 7 19.36 18.39 -4.45
CA HIS A 7 18.01 18.20 -3.93
C HIS A 7 17.61 16.73 -3.81
N LEU A 8 18.04 15.88 -4.75
CA LEU A 8 17.70 14.46 -4.75
C LEU A 8 18.38 13.73 -3.59
N LEU A 9 19.65 14.06 -3.35
CA LEU A 9 20.51 13.43 -2.34
C LEU A 9 20.40 14.08 -0.96
N GLU A 10 19.61 15.15 -0.82
CA GLU A 10 19.36 15.79 0.47
C GLU A 10 18.56 14.84 1.39
N PRO A 11 19.03 14.57 2.62
CA PRO A 11 18.31 13.74 3.59
C PRO A 11 17.02 14.41 4.08
N PRO A 12 15.81 13.87 3.81
CA PRO A 12 14.60 14.40 4.40
C PRO A 12 14.43 13.90 5.85
N ASP A 13 14.13 14.84 6.74
CA ASP A 13 13.75 14.54 8.13
C ASP A 13 12.25 14.24 8.24
N LEU A 14 11.92 13.12 8.89
CA LEU A 14 10.54 12.69 9.18
C LEU A 14 10.17 12.92 10.66
N GLY A 15 10.98 13.69 11.39
CA GLY A 15 10.78 14.09 12.79
C GLY A 15 11.37 13.09 13.79
N PHE A 16 11.06 11.79 13.63
CA PHE A 16 11.59 10.72 14.49
C PHE A 16 12.68 9.88 13.81
N THR A 17 12.87 10.06 12.50
CA THR A 17 13.90 9.38 11.72
C THR A 17 14.23 10.18 10.47
N THR A 18 15.40 9.95 9.90
CA THR A 18 15.88 10.63 8.69
C THR A 18 16.12 9.61 7.59
N LEU A 19 15.69 9.88 6.35
CA LEU A 19 16.06 9.06 5.20
C LEU A 19 17.38 9.57 4.61
N LYS A 20 18.18 8.69 4.02
CA LYS A 20 19.48 9.10 3.44
C LYS A 20 19.38 10.00 2.20
N ASN A 21 18.24 9.98 1.51
CA ASN A 21 17.94 10.81 0.34
C ASN A 21 16.44 10.75 0.01
N ARG A 22 16.02 11.47 -1.03
CA ARG A 22 14.61 11.57 -1.48
C ARG A 22 14.20 10.47 -2.47
N VAL A 23 14.98 9.40 -2.62
CA VAL A 23 14.66 8.28 -3.52
C VAL A 23 13.82 7.23 -2.80
N LEU A 24 12.61 7.01 -3.28
CA LEU A 24 11.74 5.92 -2.85
C LEU A 24 11.64 4.85 -3.94
N MET A 25 12.02 3.61 -3.63
CA MET A 25 11.74 2.46 -4.49
C MET A 25 10.30 2.02 -4.27
N GLY A 26 9.46 2.29 -5.27
CA GLY A 26 8.03 2.02 -5.22
C GLY A 26 7.72 0.54 -5.01
N SER A 27 6.57 0.27 -4.38
CA SER A 27 6.06 -1.09 -4.20
C SER A 27 5.95 -1.82 -5.53
N MET A 28 6.61 -2.97 -5.62
CA MET A 28 6.53 -3.89 -6.76
C MET A 28 6.28 -5.30 -6.21
N HIS A 29 5.22 -5.95 -6.71
CA HIS A 29 4.98 -7.36 -6.42
C HIS A 29 5.85 -8.20 -7.35
N THR A 30 6.86 -8.86 -6.79
CA THR A 30 7.87 -9.61 -7.57
C THR A 30 7.50 -11.08 -7.78
N GLY A 31 6.54 -11.59 -7.01
CA GLY A 31 6.18 -13.01 -6.92
C GLY A 31 7.08 -13.80 -5.96
N LEU A 32 8.15 -13.20 -5.44
CA LEU A 32 8.99 -13.79 -4.40
C LEU A 32 8.33 -13.72 -3.01
N GLU A 33 7.35 -12.83 -2.84
CA GLU A 33 6.60 -12.63 -1.61
C GLU A 33 5.61 -13.77 -1.30
N ASP A 34 5.21 -14.53 -2.33
CA ASP A 34 4.12 -15.51 -2.26
C ASP A 34 4.52 -16.81 -1.56
N ARG A 35 5.81 -17.14 -1.50
CA ARG A 35 6.30 -18.41 -0.97
C ARG A 35 7.38 -18.18 0.06
N ALA A 36 7.20 -18.77 1.25
CA ALA A 36 8.16 -18.68 2.36
C ALA A 36 9.60 -19.06 1.96
N ARG A 37 9.77 -20.03 1.05
CA ARG A 37 11.09 -20.48 0.55
C ARG A 37 11.84 -19.44 -0.29
N ASP A 38 11.13 -18.44 -0.83
CA ASP A 38 11.69 -17.45 -1.74
C ASP A 38 12.07 -16.14 -1.01
N TYR A 39 11.78 -16.02 0.30
CA TYR A 39 12.17 -14.88 1.13
C TYR A 39 13.68 -14.62 1.17
N PRO A 40 14.58 -15.61 1.17
CA PRO A 40 16.02 -15.34 1.02
C PRO A 40 16.38 -14.62 -0.28
N LYS A 41 15.66 -14.91 -1.39
CA LYS A 41 15.85 -14.19 -2.66
C LYS A 41 15.29 -12.78 -2.59
N LEU A 42 14.14 -12.61 -1.94
CA LEU A 42 13.53 -11.30 -1.70
C LEU A 42 14.43 -10.41 -0.82
N ALA A 43 15.07 -11.00 0.19
CA ALA A 43 16.04 -10.33 1.04
C ALA A 43 17.25 -9.85 0.23
N ALA A 44 17.86 -10.74 -0.57
CA ALA A 44 18.96 -10.36 -1.46
C ALA A 44 18.56 -9.25 -2.45
N TYR A 45 17.35 -9.34 -3.02
CA TYR A 45 16.82 -8.34 -3.94
C TYR A 45 16.75 -6.93 -3.32
N PHE A 46 16.21 -6.81 -2.10
CA PHE A 46 16.13 -5.51 -1.42
C PHE A 46 17.47 -5.05 -0.82
N ALA A 47 18.29 -5.97 -0.31
CA ALA A 47 19.63 -5.67 0.19
C ALA A 47 20.52 -5.04 -0.91
N GLU A 48 20.45 -5.55 -2.13
CA GLU A 48 21.17 -4.97 -3.28
C GLU A 48 20.76 -3.51 -3.55
N ARG A 49 19.47 -3.17 -3.43
CA ARG A 49 18.98 -1.78 -3.62
C ARG A 49 19.30 -0.89 -2.42
N ALA A 50 19.30 -1.45 -1.21
CA ALA A 50 19.75 -0.75 -0.01
C ALA A 50 21.23 -0.34 -0.14
N ALA A 51 22.08 -1.28 -0.53
CA ALA A 51 23.51 -1.06 -0.81
C ALA A 51 23.74 -0.08 -1.97
N GLY A 52 22.84 -0.11 -2.98
CA GLY A 52 22.80 0.88 -4.06
C GLY A 52 22.37 2.29 -3.66
N GLY A 53 22.04 2.52 -2.38
CA GLY A 53 21.81 3.87 -1.85
C GLY A 53 20.34 4.33 -1.85
N VAL A 54 19.35 3.47 -2.09
CA VAL A 54 17.93 3.87 -2.06
C VAL A 54 17.49 4.35 -0.66
N GLY A 55 16.91 5.55 -0.58
CA GLY A 55 16.49 6.20 0.67
C GLY A 55 15.45 5.41 1.47
N LEU A 56 14.39 4.97 0.80
CA LEU A 56 13.32 4.15 1.39
C LEU A 56 12.77 3.17 0.35
N MET A 57 12.53 1.93 0.74
CA MET A 57 11.95 0.91 -0.13
C MET A 57 10.57 0.49 0.38
N VAL A 58 9.72 0.03 -0.52
CA VAL A 58 8.43 -0.56 -0.16
C VAL A 58 8.32 -1.95 -0.78
N THR A 59 7.91 -2.94 0.01
CA THR A 59 7.66 -4.30 -0.52
C THR A 59 6.50 -4.31 -1.51
N GLY A 60 6.36 -5.41 -2.27
CA GLY A 60 5.07 -5.72 -2.89
C GLY A 60 3.93 -5.82 -1.87
N GLY A 61 2.69 -5.72 -2.39
CA GLY A 61 1.48 -5.75 -1.57
C GLY A 61 1.31 -7.06 -0.80
N MET A 62 0.99 -6.93 0.49
CA MET A 62 0.71 -8.05 1.41
C MET A 62 -0.73 -7.98 1.89
N ALA A 63 -1.50 -9.04 1.66
CA ALA A 63 -2.89 -9.10 2.09
C ALA A 63 -3.04 -9.09 3.63
N PRO A 64 -3.90 -8.22 4.19
CA PRO A 64 -4.16 -8.19 5.63
C PRO A 64 -5.17 -9.25 6.10
N THR A 65 -5.93 -9.83 5.18
CA THR A 65 -6.93 -10.88 5.42
C THR A 65 -7.05 -11.83 4.22
N VAL A 66 -7.63 -13.02 4.41
CA VAL A 66 -7.97 -13.97 3.33
C VAL A 66 -8.86 -13.32 2.25
N ARG A 67 -9.71 -12.36 2.64
CA ARG A 67 -10.61 -11.67 1.71
C ARG A 67 -9.92 -10.59 0.88
N GLY A 68 -8.70 -10.21 1.29
CA GLY A 68 -7.87 -9.22 0.62
C GLY A 68 -6.79 -9.82 -0.27
N TRP A 69 -6.76 -11.14 -0.44
CA TRP A 69 -5.82 -11.79 -1.33
C TRP A 69 -5.95 -11.32 -2.78
N LEU A 70 -4.81 -11.14 -3.44
CA LEU A 70 -4.78 -10.93 -4.89
C LEU A 70 -5.10 -12.23 -5.62
N ALA A 71 -4.51 -13.35 -5.20
CA ALA A 71 -4.80 -14.69 -5.64
C ALA A 71 -4.80 -15.65 -4.42
N PRO A 72 -5.44 -16.83 -4.50
CA PRO A 72 -5.41 -17.79 -3.41
C PRO A 72 -3.98 -18.09 -2.96
N PHE A 73 -3.73 -17.97 -1.64
CA PHE A 73 -2.42 -18.19 -1.02
C PHE A 73 -1.30 -17.22 -1.45
N ALA A 74 -1.65 -16.10 -2.08
CA ALA A 74 -0.70 -15.02 -2.35
C ALA A 74 -0.17 -14.39 -1.05
N SER A 75 0.86 -13.56 -1.23
CA SER A 75 1.53 -12.77 -0.21
C SER A 75 0.58 -12.14 0.81
N SER A 76 0.90 -12.31 2.10
CA SER A 76 0.03 -11.87 3.19
C SER A 76 0.80 -11.64 4.49
N MET A 77 0.27 -10.75 5.34
CA MET A 77 0.75 -10.54 6.71
C MET A 77 -0.46 -10.61 7.66
N MET A 78 -0.79 -11.83 8.05
CA MET A 78 -2.01 -12.14 8.79
C MET A 78 -1.75 -12.80 10.14
N PHE A 79 -0.65 -13.53 10.26
CA PHE A 79 -0.40 -14.44 11.36
C PHE A 79 1.01 -14.29 11.95
N PRO A 80 1.19 -14.53 13.27
CA PRO A 80 2.48 -14.35 13.94
C PRO A 80 3.65 -15.16 13.37
N TRP A 81 3.40 -16.35 12.82
CA TRP A 81 4.47 -17.19 12.25
C TRP A 81 5.04 -16.64 10.94
N GLN A 82 4.34 -15.73 10.27
CA GLN A 82 4.83 -15.11 9.03
C GLN A 82 5.99 -14.14 9.32
N VAL A 83 6.01 -13.53 10.50
CA VAL A 83 7.03 -12.57 10.97
C VAL A 83 8.46 -13.07 10.74
N ARG A 84 8.73 -14.36 10.99
CA ARG A 84 10.09 -14.91 10.85
C ARG A 84 10.63 -14.83 9.42
N HIS A 85 9.76 -14.95 8.40
CA HIS A 85 10.18 -14.90 7.01
C HIS A 85 10.45 -13.44 6.62
N HIS A 86 9.56 -12.53 6.99
CA HIS A 86 9.74 -11.10 6.74
C HIS A 86 10.98 -10.53 7.42
N ARG A 87 11.34 -11.05 8.60
CA ARG A 87 12.55 -10.63 9.31
C ARG A 87 13.83 -10.87 8.50
N LEU A 88 13.88 -11.92 7.68
CA LEU A 88 15.00 -12.14 6.76
C LEU A 88 15.22 -10.96 5.81
N VAL A 89 14.15 -10.29 5.39
CA VAL A 89 14.20 -9.16 4.46
C VAL A 89 14.61 -7.88 5.17
N THR A 90 14.02 -7.60 6.33
CA THR A 90 14.31 -6.39 7.11
C THR A 90 15.74 -6.42 7.65
N ASP A 91 16.18 -7.55 8.20
CA ASP A 91 17.56 -7.74 8.69
C ASP A 91 18.57 -7.47 7.54
N ALA A 92 18.40 -8.09 6.38
CA ALA A 92 19.30 -7.90 5.24
C ALA A 92 19.33 -6.45 4.70
N VAL A 93 18.18 -5.77 4.73
CA VAL A 93 18.09 -4.34 4.36
C VAL A 93 18.81 -3.46 5.37
N HIS A 94 18.61 -3.71 6.66
CA HIS A 94 19.22 -2.93 7.74
C HIS A 94 20.73 -3.14 7.81
N GLU A 95 21.21 -4.37 7.61
CA GLU A 95 22.64 -4.69 7.46
C GLU A 95 23.27 -3.94 6.26
N SER A 96 22.48 -3.67 5.22
CA SER A 96 22.89 -2.90 4.05
C SER A 96 22.66 -1.38 4.20
N GLY A 97 22.32 -0.89 5.40
CA GLY A 97 22.11 0.54 5.67
C GLY A 97 20.89 1.14 4.97
N GLY A 98 19.87 0.33 4.69
CA GLY A 98 18.61 0.77 4.08
C GLY A 98 17.45 0.87 5.07
N LYS A 99 16.33 1.43 4.61
CA LYS A 99 15.04 1.41 5.30
C LYS A 99 13.99 0.78 4.41
N ILE A 100 13.06 0.02 4.99
CA ILE A 100 12.02 -0.67 4.23
C ILE A 100 10.67 -0.63 4.96
N CYS A 101 9.61 -0.32 4.20
CA CYS A 101 8.22 -0.41 4.62
C CYS A 101 7.53 -1.61 3.97
N MET A 102 6.58 -2.21 4.68
CA MET A 102 5.73 -3.26 4.10
C MET A 102 4.45 -2.64 3.52
N GLN A 103 4.13 -2.89 2.25
CA GLN A 103 2.84 -2.48 1.72
C GLN A 103 1.72 -3.41 2.19
N ILE A 104 0.70 -2.85 2.83
CA ILE A 104 -0.56 -3.52 3.15
C ILE A 104 -1.55 -3.25 2.03
N LEU A 105 -1.90 -4.30 1.27
CA LEU A 105 -2.78 -4.22 0.11
C LEU A 105 -3.93 -5.19 0.29
N HIS A 106 -5.17 -4.70 0.23
CA HIS A 106 -6.35 -5.54 0.16
C HIS A 106 -6.94 -5.45 -1.24
N ALA A 107 -6.96 -6.57 -1.99
CA ALA A 107 -7.32 -6.56 -3.40
C ALA A 107 -8.79 -6.18 -3.68
N GLY A 108 -9.66 -6.29 -2.68
CA GLY A 108 -11.05 -5.84 -2.79
C GLY A 108 -11.81 -6.63 -3.85
N ARG A 109 -12.44 -5.96 -4.80
CA ARG A 109 -13.11 -6.59 -5.95
C ARG A 109 -12.16 -7.11 -7.02
N TYR A 110 -10.86 -6.80 -6.94
CA TYR A 110 -9.84 -7.29 -7.88
C TYR A 110 -9.19 -8.61 -7.47
N GLY A 111 -9.48 -9.14 -6.28
CA GLY A 111 -9.00 -10.47 -5.90
C GLY A 111 -9.50 -11.56 -6.86
N TYR A 112 -8.60 -12.43 -7.31
CA TYR A 112 -8.93 -13.52 -8.23
C TYR A 112 -9.40 -14.77 -7.47
N HIS A 113 -10.43 -14.60 -6.63
CA HIS A 113 -11.02 -15.68 -5.82
C HIS A 113 -12.47 -15.33 -5.40
N PRO A 114 -13.33 -16.31 -5.06
CA PRO A 114 -14.76 -16.06 -4.78
C PRO A 114 -15.04 -15.43 -3.41
N LEU A 115 -14.02 -15.20 -2.57
CA LEU A 115 -14.19 -14.65 -1.21
C LEU A 115 -14.08 -13.13 -1.16
N THR A 116 -13.93 -12.47 -2.32
CA THR A 116 -13.77 -11.03 -2.47
C THR A 116 -14.89 -10.24 -1.82
N VAL A 117 -14.52 -9.06 -1.32
CA VAL A 117 -15.43 -8.14 -0.65
C VAL A 117 -15.16 -6.72 -1.07
N ALA A 118 -16.21 -5.92 -1.09
CA ALA A 118 -16.22 -4.55 -1.57
C ALA A 118 -17.22 -3.70 -0.76
N PRO A 119 -17.23 -2.36 -0.89
CA PRO A 119 -18.26 -1.51 -0.29
C PRO A 119 -19.67 -1.86 -0.78
N SER A 120 -19.80 -2.24 -2.05
CA SER A 120 -21.06 -2.62 -2.70
C SER A 120 -20.85 -3.81 -3.63
N ALA A 121 -21.93 -4.53 -3.98
CA ALA A 121 -21.86 -5.74 -4.81
C ALA A 121 -21.73 -5.43 -6.31
N VAL A 122 -20.77 -4.56 -6.66
CA VAL A 122 -20.48 -4.11 -8.03
C VAL A 122 -19.30 -4.92 -8.57
N ARG A 123 -19.57 -5.78 -9.56
CA ARG A 123 -18.53 -6.60 -10.22
C ARG A 123 -17.60 -5.71 -11.05
N SER A 124 -16.30 -6.01 -11.01
CA SER A 124 -15.33 -5.37 -11.91
C SER A 124 -15.44 -5.96 -13.33
N PRO A 125 -15.31 -5.13 -14.40
CA PRO A 125 -15.26 -5.61 -15.78
C PRO A 125 -14.11 -6.60 -16.07
N ILE A 126 -13.01 -6.50 -15.32
CA ILE A 126 -11.78 -7.27 -15.54
C ILE A 126 -11.66 -8.50 -14.63
N ASN A 127 -12.68 -8.77 -13.79
CA ASN A 127 -12.64 -9.87 -12.83
C ASN A 127 -13.88 -10.79 -12.99
N PRO A 128 -13.72 -12.12 -13.01
CA PRO A 128 -14.84 -13.05 -13.11
C PRO A 128 -15.70 -13.09 -11.84
N PHE A 129 -15.15 -12.76 -10.67
CA PHE A 129 -15.82 -12.88 -9.38
C PHE A 129 -16.59 -11.60 -9.02
N LYS A 130 -17.87 -11.74 -8.69
CA LYS A 130 -18.68 -10.65 -8.12
C LYS A 130 -18.37 -10.55 -6.61
N PRO A 131 -17.91 -9.39 -6.10
CA PRO A 131 -17.60 -9.25 -4.69
C PRO A 131 -18.88 -9.23 -3.84
N ARG A 132 -18.76 -9.69 -2.60
CA ARG A 132 -19.84 -9.54 -1.62
C ARG A 132 -19.79 -8.15 -0.97
N ALA A 133 -20.92 -7.45 -0.94
CA ALA A 133 -21.04 -6.20 -0.19
C ALA A 133 -20.80 -6.41 1.31
N LEU A 134 -19.97 -5.57 1.92
CA LEU A 134 -19.70 -5.64 3.36
C LEU A 134 -20.86 -5.05 4.17
N THR A 135 -21.07 -5.57 5.38
CA THR A 135 -21.82 -4.85 6.43
C THR A 135 -20.87 -3.92 7.17
N ALA A 136 -21.36 -2.92 7.93
CA ALA A 136 -20.51 -2.08 8.78
C ALA A 136 -19.60 -2.90 9.72
N ARG A 137 -20.12 -3.98 10.31
CA ARG A 137 -19.31 -4.94 11.10
C ARG A 137 -18.24 -5.64 10.24
N GLY A 138 -18.55 -5.93 8.98
CA GLY A 138 -17.62 -6.47 7.99
C GLY A 138 -16.48 -5.52 7.65
N ILE A 139 -16.77 -4.24 7.49
CA ILE A 139 -15.79 -3.17 7.27
C ILE A 139 -14.86 -3.07 8.49
N ARG A 140 -15.42 -2.93 9.69
CA ARG A 140 -14.64 -2.93 10.95
C ARG A 140 -13.77 -4.18 11.12
N ARG A 141 -14.18 -5.34 10.59
CA ARG A 141 -13.35 -6.56 10.55
C ARG A 141 -12.15 -6.42 9.61
N GLN A 142 -12.32 -5.82 8.43
CA GLN A 142 -11.20 -5.59 7.52
C GLN A 142 -10.21 -4.59 8.11
N ILE A 143 -10.69 -3.49 8.71
CA ILE A 143 -9.86 -2.49 9.41
C ILE A 143 -8.98 -3.17 10.47
N ARG A 144 -9.53 -4.07 11.30
CA ARG A 144 -8.73 -4.85 12.26
C ARG A 144 -7.67 -5.72 11.60
N GLY A 145 -7.90 -6.19 10.38
CA GLY A 145 -6.91 -6.90 9.57
C GLY A 145 -5.72 -6.01 9.23
N PHE A 146 -5.97 -4.78 8.74
CA PHE A 146 -4.92 -3.78 8.46
C PHE A 146 -4.09 -3.48 9.71
N VAL A 147 -4.75 -3.21 10.84
CA VAL A 147 -4.06 -2.93 12.13
C VAL A 147 -3.21 -4.13 12.57
N ARG A 148 -3.73 -5.36 12.46
CA ARG A 148 -2.96 -6.57 12.78
C ARG A 148 -1.74 -6.71 11.87
N ALA A 149 -1.90 -6.50 10.55
CA ALA A 149 -0.81 -6.57 9.60
C ALA A 149 0.30 -5.55 9.94
N ALA A 150 -0.06 -4.32 10.30
CA ALA A 150 0.91 -3.30 10.71
C ALA A 150 1.66 -3.68 12.00
N ARG A 151 0.97 -4.21 13.02
CA ARG A 151 1.62 -4.70 14.24
C ARG A 151 2.60 -5.84 13.98
N LEU A 152 2.24 -6.75 13.07
CA LEU A 152 3.12 -7.85 12.66
C LEU A 152 4.30 -7.34 11.82
N ALA A 153 4.10 -6.34 10.96
CA ALA A 153 5.17 -5.69 10.23
C ALA A 153 6.18 -5.01 11.17
N LYS A 154 5.70 -4.26 12.17
CA LYS A 154 6.57 -3.70 13.23
C LYS A 154 7.34 -4.80 13.97
N LYS A 155 6.68 -5.91 14.32
CA LYS A 155 7.34 -7.08 14.95
C LYS A 155 8.37 -7.76 14.04
N ALA A 156 8.21 -7.68 12.73
CA ALA A 156 9.15 -8.17 11.74
C ALA A 156 10.34 -7.23 11.53
N GLY A 157 10.34 -6.04 12.13
CA GLY A 157 11.44 -5.07 12.00
C GLY A 157 11.32 -4.17 10.78
N TYR A 158 10.16 -4.04 10.14
CA TYR A 158 9.99 -2.98 9.13
C TYR A 158 10.09 -1.60 9.77
N ASP A 159 10.63 -0.61 9.06
CA ASP A 159 10.66 0.79 9.50
C ASP A 159 9.28 1.45 9.46
N GLY A 160 8.34 0.83 8.73
CA GLY A 160 7.00 1.35 8.54
C GLY A 160 6.10 0.44 7.71
N VAL A 161 4.93 0.98 7.35
CA VAL A 161 4.00 0.36 6.40
C VAL A 161 3.52 1.36 5.37
N GLU A 162 3.23 0.89 4.17
CA GLU A 162 2.45 1.62 3.17
C GLU A 162 1.02 1.08 3.13
N VAL A 163 0.03 1.94 3.35
CA VAL A 163 -1.39 1.61 3.19
C VAL A 163 -1.79 1.92 1.75
N MET A 164 -2.09 0.88 0.97
CA MET A 164 -2.49 1.02 -0.44
C MET A 164 -3.92 1.59 -0.53
N GLY A 165 -4.03 2.88 -0.82
CA GLY A 165 -5.26 3.65 -0.95
C GLY A 165 -5.68 3.96 -2.39
N SER A 166 -4.99 3.41 -3.39
CA SER A 166 -5.13 3.75 -4.81
C SER A 166 -5.38 2.54 -5.72
N GLU A 167 -5.28 2.75 -7.05
CA GLU A 167 -5.28 1.72 -8.09
C GLU A 167 -6.57 0.88 -8.19
N GLY A 168 -7.67 1.38 -7.62
CA GLY A 168 -8.95 0.69 -7.60
C GLY A 168 -9.02 -0.51 -6.66
N TYR A 169 -8.04 -0.66 -5.76
CA TYR A 169 -8.09 -1.65 -4.69
C TYR A 169 -9.07 -1.26 -3.59
N PHE A 170 -9.20 -2.11 -2.57
CA PHE A 170 -10.25 -2.04 -1.55
C PHE A 170 -10.49 -0.65 -0.96
N ILE A 171 -9.46 0.08 -0.51
CA ILE A 171 -9.68 1.42 0.06
C ILE A 171 -10.17 2.40 -1.01
N ASN A 172 -9.58 2.36 -2.20
CA ASN A 172 -9.97 3.24 -3.31
C ASN A 172 -11.42 2.95 -3.78
N GLU A 173 -11.85 1.68 -3.76
CA GLU A 173 -13.24 1.30 -4.02
C GLU A 173 -14.24 1.97 -3.08
N PHE A 174 -13.88 2.21 -1.82
CA PHE A 174 -14.74 2.95 -0.89
C PHE A 174 -14.74 4.45 -1.19
N THR A 175 -13.60 5.00 -1.60
CA THR A 175 -13.45 6.44 -1.79
C THR A 175 -14.26 6.96 -2.98
N THR A 176 -14.48 6.16 -4.02
CA THR A 176 -15.12 6.60 -5.26
C THR A 176 -16.63 6.29 -5.29
N PRO A 177 -17.45 7.21 -5.82
CA PRO A 177 -18.88 6.94 -6.02
C PRO A 177 -19.12 5.89 -7.10
N ARG A 178 -18.15 5.65 -8.01
CA ARG A 178 -18.19 4.57 -9.02
C ARG A 178 -18.54 3.21 -8.40
N VAL A 179 -17.90 2.84 -7.30
CA VAL A 179 -18.05 1.51 -6.68
C VAL A 179 -18.82 1.58 -5.37
N ASN A 180 -18.60 2.61 -4.56
CA ASN A 180 -19.29 2.75 -3.29
C ASN A 180 -20.70 3.33 -3.47
N LYS A 181 -21.71 2.45 -3.42
CA LYS A 181 -23.14 2.79 -3.51
C LYS A 181 -23.84 2.76 -2.14
N ARG A 182 -23.07 2.83 -1.04
CA ARG A 182 -23.61 2.77 0.32
C ARG A 182 -24.29 4.08 0.71
N GLN A 183 -25.26 3.99 1.60
CA GLN A 183 -25.98 5.12 2.21
C GLN A 183 -25.78 5.17 3.74
N ASP A 184 -24.82 4.42 4.28
CA ASP A 184 -24.46 4.45 5.69
C ASP A 184 -23.19 5.28 5.93
N GLU A 185 -22.67 5.28 7.17
CA GLU A 185 -21.49 6.06 7.58
C GLU A 185 -20.22 5.81 6.74
N TRP A 186 -20.18 4.73 5.95
CA TRP A 186 -19.05 4.32 5.10
C TRP A 186 -19.24 4.66 3.62
N GLY A 187 -20.26 5.45 3.27
CA GLY A 187 -20.51 5.95 1.92
C GLY A 187 -21.40 7.20 1.95
N GLY A 188 -22.18 7.41 0.89
CA GLY A 188 -22.91 8.65 0.69
C GLY A 188 -21.98 9.77 0.24
N ASP A 189 -21.79 10.77 1.09
CA ASP A 189 -20.94 11.93 0.79
C ASP A 189 -19.44 11.57 0.76
N ALA A 190 -18.61 12.52 0.34
CA ALA A 190 -17.17 12.32 0.24
C ALA A 190 -16.55 11.90 1.59
N ALA A 191 -16.99 12.52 2.69
CA ALA A 191 -16.48 12.25 4.02
C ALA A 191 -16.79 10.82 4.50
N GLY A 192 -18.00 10.33 4.26
CA GLY A 192 -18.37 8.93 4.52
C GLY A 192 -17.56 7.96 3.67
N ARG A 193 -17.28 8.30 2.40
CA ARG A 193 -16.48 7.48 1.48
C ARG A 193 -15.00 7.35 1.89
N TYR A 194 -14.33 8.45 2.25
CA TYR A 194 -12.94 8.39 2.72
C TYR A 194 -12.77 8.02 4.20
N ARG A 195 -13.87 7.89 4.98
CA ARG A 195 -13.84 7.47 6.39
C ARG A 195 -13.04 6.19 6.61
N ILE A 196 -13.13 5.22 5.70
CA ILE A 196 -12.38 3.96 5.82
C ILE A 196 -10.86 4.19 5.78
N ALA A 197 -10.37 5.09 4.93
CA ALA A 197 -8.94 5.39 4.82
C ALA A 197 -8.45 6.03 6.12
N VAL A 198 -9.19 7.03 6.62
CA VAL A 198 -8.92 7.72 7.88
C VAL A 198 -8.91 6.75 9.05
N GLU A 199 -9.93 5.90 9.19
CA GLU A 199 -10.03 4.93 10.29
C GLU A 199 -8.94 3.84 10.24
N ILE A 200 -8.48 3.45 9.05
CA ILE A 200 -7.35 2.52 8.91
C ILE A 200 -6.07 3.19 9.39
N VAL A 201 -5.74 4.37 8.88
CA VAL A 201 -4.51 5.09 9.22
C VAL A 201 -4.47 5.43 10.70
N ARG A 202 -5.55 6.03 11.24
CA ARG A 202 -5.67 6.40 12.65
C ARG A 202 -5.42 5.19 13.57
N ARG A 203 -6.08 4.07 13.31
CA ARG A 203 -5.96 2.87 14.16
C ARG A 203 -4.64 2.14 13.97
N ILE A 204 -4.00 2.27 12.80
CA ILE A 204 -2.62 1.81 12.60
C ILE A 204 -1.69 2.64 13.48
N ARG A 205 -1.75 3.97 13.39
CA ARG A 205 -0.95 4.90 14.21
C ARG A 205 -1.07 4.59 15.70
N GLU A 206 -2.30 4.51 16.22
CA GLU A 206 -2.57 4.13 17.62
C GLU A 206 -1.93 2.79 18.03
N ALA A 207 -1.87 1.82 17.12
CA ALA A 207 -1.37 0.49 17.43
C ALA A 207 0.14 0.33 17.30
N VAL A 208 0.81 1.21 16.54
CA VAL A 208 2.25 1.14 16.25
C VAL A 208 3.05 2.25 16.92
N GLY A 209 2.40 3.28 17.49
CA GLY A 209 3.05 4.43 18.12
C GLY A 209 3.54 5.47 17.12
N GLU A 210 4.11 6.58 17.60
CA GLU A 210 4.53 7.72 16.77
C GLU A 210 5.80 7.42 15.94
N ASP A 211 6.75 6.67 16.50
CA ASP A 211 8.04 6.35 15.85
C ASP A 211 7.92 5.16 14.88
N PHE A 212 7.06 5.32 13.87
CA PHE A 212 6.83 4.31 12.83
C PHE A 212 6.33 4.99 11.56
N ILE A 213 6.96 4.72 10.42
CA ILE A 213 6.57 5.36 9.16
C ILE A 213 5.21 4.79 8.73
N ILE A 214 4.24 5.67 8.47
CA ILE A 214 2.99 5.30 7.81
C ILE A 214 2.91 6.07 6.50
N ILE A 215 3.10 5.36 5.39
CA ILE A 215 2.89 5.89 4.06
C ILE A 215 1.43 5.62 3.68
N TYR A 216 0.71 6.62 3.17
CA TYR A 216 -0.59 6.41 2.53
C TYR A 216 -0.48 6.67 1.04
N ARG A 217 -0.76 5.66 0.22
CA ARG A 217 -0.73 5.80 -1.24
C ARG A 217 -2.09 6.28 -1.73
N LEU A 218 -2.20 7.59 -1.94
CA LEU A 218 -3.43 8.29 -2.34
C LEU A 218 -3.62 8.23 -3.86
N SER A 219 -4.82 7.86 -4.31
CA SER A 219 -5.19 8.01 -5.72
C SER A 219 -5.34 9.51 -6.04
N MET A 220 -4.38 10.09 -6.76
CA MET A 220 -4.45 11.49 -7.18
C MET A 220 -5.19 11.67 -8.50
N LEU A 221 -5.39 10.57 -9.23
CA LEU A 221 -6.10 10.57 -10.50
C LEU A 221 -6.62 9.17 -10.80
N ASP A 222 -7.93 8.93 -10.68
CA ASP A 222 -8.49 7.58 -10.81
C ASP A 222 -8.53 7.06 -12.27
N LEU A 223 -8.55 7.94 -13.28
CA LEU A 223 -8.65 7.62 -14.72
C LEU A 223 -9.83 6.70 -15.10
N VAL A 224 -10.91 6.74 -14.32
CA VAL A 224 -12.18 6.06 -14.61
C VAL A 224 -13.35 7.03 -14.48
N PRO A 225 -14.47 6.81 -15.21
CA PRO A 225 -15.68 7.58 -15.01
C PRO A 225 -16.19 7.46 -13.57
N ASP A 226 -16.72 8.57 -13.03
CA ASP A 226 -17.20 8.70 -11.66
C ASP A 226 -16.11 8.46 -10.58
N GLY A 227 -14.88 8.88 -10.87
CA GLY A 227 -13.78 8.97 -9.90
C GLY A 227 -13.95 10.16 -8.94
N ASN A 228 -12.98 10.33 -8.04
CA ASN A 228 -12.96 11.47 -7.13
C ASN A 228 -12.64 12.78 -7.85
N THR A 229 -13.23 13.87 -7.36
CA THR A 229 -12.85 15.24 -7.75
C THR A 229 -11.57 15.68 -7.04
N TRP A 230 -10.92 16.73 -7.54
CA TRP A 230 -9.70 17.27 -6.91
C TRP A 230 -9.92 17.71 -5.46
N ASP A 231 -11.03 18.39 -5.17
CA ASP A 231 -11.36 18.85 -3.82
C ASP A 231 -11.56 17.68 -2.86
N GLU A 232 -12.19 16.58 -3.33
CA GLU A 232 -12.34 15.35 -2.54
C GLU A 232 -10.99 14.68 -2.28
N ILE A 233 -10.08 14.67 -3.27
CA ILE A 233 -8.71 14.13 -3.13
C ILE A 233 -7.92 14.93 -2.09
N VAL A 234 -7.97 16.27 -2.16
CA VAL A 234 -7.29 17.15 -1.21
C VAL A 234 -7.89 17.01 0.20
N ALA A 235 -9.22 16.93 0.31
CA ALA A 235 -9.89 16.70 1.59
C ALA A 235 -9.48 15.36 2.22
N GLN A 236 -9.41 14.29 1.41
CA GLN A 236 -8.93 12.99 1.85
C GLN A 236 -7.46 13.05 2.29
N ALA A 237 -6.59 13.73 1.53
CA ALA A 237 -5.17 13.89 1.87
C ALA A 237 -4.99 14.51 3.25
N ARG A 238 -5.66 15.66 3.50
CA ARG A 238 -5.64 16.35 4.79
C ARG A 238 -6.21 15.49 5.93
N ALA A 239 -7.29 14.76 5.67
CA ALA A 239 -7.90 13.89 6.68
C ALA A 239 -6.99 12.71 7.06
N VAL A 240 -6.22 12.17 6.10
CA VAL A 240 -5.26 11.09 6.34
C VAL A 240 -3.97 11.60 7.01
N GLU A 241 -3.51 12.78 6.64
CA GLU A 241 -2.44 13.49 7.36
C GLU A 241 -2.81 13.67 8.83
N ALA A 242 -3.99 14.26 9.11
CA ALA A 242 -4.50 14.44 10.47
C ALA A 242 -4.71 13.12 11.23
N ALA A 243 -4.91 12.00 10.52
CA ALA A 243 -5.01 10.67 11.11
C ALA A 243 -3.65 10.08 11.53
N GLY A 244 -2.54 10.70 11.14
CA GLY A 244 -1.18 10.30 11.54
C GLY A 244 -0.35 9.62 10.45
N ALA A 245 -0.67 9.83 9.16
CA ALA A 245 0.23 9.45 8.08
C ALA A 245 1.52 10.29 8.13
N THR A 246 2.66 9.65 7.90
CA THR A 246 3.99 10.29 7.84
C THR A 246 4.29 10.82 6.44
N ILE A 247 3.93 10.05 5.41
CA ILE A 247 4.18 10.37 3.99
C ILE A 247 2.90 10.08 3.20
N ILE A 248 2.58 10.95 2.24
CA ILE A 248 1.58 10.66 1.20
C ILE A 248 2.34 10.30 -0.08
N ASN A 249 2.10 9.10 -0.58
CA ASN A 249 2.59 8.64 -1.88
C ASN A 249 1.49 8.79 -2.94
N THR A 250 1.88 8.97 -4.20
CA THR A 250 0.95 9.24 -5.31
C THR A 250 0.63 7.96 -6.08
N GLY A 251 -0.64 7.61 -6.19
CA GLY A 251 -1.15 6.57 -7.07
C GLY A 251 -1.90 7.17 -8.26
N ILE A 252 -1.71 6.59 -9.46
CA ILE A 252 -2.30 7.07 -10.71
C ILE A 252 -3.00 5.94 -11.44
N GLY A 253 -4.26 6.16 -11.77
CA GLY A 253 -5.16 5.27 -12.50
C GLY A 253 -5.69 4.11 -11.68
N TRP A 254 -6.57 3.34 -12.30
CA TRP A 254 -7.08 2.05 -11.85
C TRP A 254 -6.68 0.98 -12.86
N HIS A 255 -6.68 -0.29 -12.46
CA HIS A 255 -6.54 -1.40 -13.41
C HIS A 255 -7.65 -1.46 -14.48
N GLU A 256 -8.78 -0.79 -14.24
CA GLU A 256 -9.86 -0.59 -15.22
C GLU A 256 -9.66 0.60 -16.17
N ALA A 257 -8.64 1.44 -15.96
CA ALA A 257 -8.40 2.60 -16.80
C ALA A 257 -8.01 2.15 -18.21
N ARG A 258 -8.59 2.80 -19.22
CA ARG A 258 -8.25 2.55 -20.63
C ARG A 258 -6.94 3.23 -21.05
N ILE A 259 -6.42 4.12 -20.22
CA ILE A 259 -5.12 4.76 -20.40
C ILE A 259 -4.10 3.88 -19.67
N PRO A 260 -3.09 3.32 -20.36
CA PRO A 260 -2.09 2.46 -19.73
C PRO A 260 -1.33 3.21 -18.63
N THR A 261 -1.44 2.74 -17.39
CA THR A 261 -0.66 3.28 -16.26
C THR A 261 0.51 2.40 -15.85
N ILE A 262 0.54 1.15 -16.29
CA ILE A 262 1.65 0.21 -16.12
C ILE A 262 2.28 -0.01 -17.49
N ALA A 263 3.43 0.61 -17.74
CA ALA A 263 4.20 0.37 -18.95
C ALA A 263 5.04 -0.91 -18.80
N THR A 264 4.61 -2.01 -19.41
CA THR A 264 5.37 -3.27 -19.50
C THR A 264 6.55 -3.21 -20.49
N MET A 265 6.80 -2.06 -21.12
CA MET A 265 7.75 -1.94 -22.24
C MET A 265 8.94 -1.06 -21.90
N VAL A 266 9.66 -1.37 -20.83
CA VAL A 266 11.05 -0.90 -20.68
C VAL A 266 11.96 -2.02 -21.19
N PRO A 267 12.68 -1.82 -22.30
CA PRO A 267 13.65 -2.80 -22.78
C PRO A 267 14.65 -3.14 -21.68
N ARG A 268 15.06 -4.40 -21.57
CA ARG A 268 16.10 -4.82 -20.63
C ARG A 268 17.34 -3.94 -20.85
N ALA A 269 17.85 -3.33 -19.78
CA ALA A 269 18.98 -2.39 -19.81
C ALA A 269 18.76 -1.09 -20.62
N GLY A 270 17.52 -0.75 -20.99
CA GLY A 270 17.23 0.44 -21.80
C GLY A 270 17.70 1.79 -21.22
N PHE A 271 17.99 1.83 -19.91
CA PHE A 271 18.49 3.01 -19.20
C PHE A 271 19.77 2.75 -18.40
N SER A 272 20.50 1.64 -18.66
CA SER A 272 21.72 1.33 -17.91
C SER A 272 22.92 2.24 -18.25
N TRP A 273 22.75 3.12 -19.24
CA TRP A 273 23.76 4.07 -19.71
C TRP A 273 23.62 5.46 -19.08
N VAL A 274 22.61 5.65 -18.22
CA VAL A 274 22.33 6.92 -17.52
C VAL A 274 23.06 6.96 -16.19
#